data_AF-A0A4V2A0R7-F1
#
_entry.id   AF-A0A4V2A0R7-F1
#
_cell.length_a   1.000
_cell.length_b   1.000
_cell.length_c   1.000
_cell.angle_alpha   90.00
_cell.angle_beta   90.00
_cell.angle_gamma   90.00
#
_symmetry.space_group_name_H-M   'P 1'
#
loop_
_entity.id
_entity.type
_entity.pdbx_description
1 polymer ?
#
loop_
_entity_poly.entity_id
_entity_poly.type
_entity_poly.pdbx_seq_one_letter_code
_entity_poly.pdbx_strand_id
1 'polypeptide(L)'
;MNYYLYIIYSASLDQYYVGSSANLEDRLFRHNNSGSKATKKAKDWTLKYTETFATRAQAVRREQEIKKKKSRKYIESLISPVG
;
A
#
# COMPACT_ATOMS: atom_id res chain seq x y z
N MET A 1 9.90 -7.35 -15.66
CA MET A 1 8.50 -7.26 -15.19
C MET A 1 8.56 -6.78 -13.76
N ASN A 2 8.18 -5.52 -13.52
CA ASN A 2 8.47 -4.84 -12.26
C ASN A 2 7.30 -5.04 -11.31
N TYR A 3 7.59 -5.11 -10.02
CA TYR A 3 6.61 -5.21 -8.95
C TYR A 3 6.60 -3.93 -8.16
N TYR A 4 5.40 -3.49 -7.77
CA TYR A 4 5.20 -2.26 -7.03
C TYR A 4 4.67 -2.62 -5.65
N LEU A 5 5.38 -2.19 -4.62
CA LEU A 5 4.85 -2.12 -3.26
C LEU A 5 4.25 -0.75 -3.06
N TYR A 6 3.12 -0.70 -2.37
CA TYR A 6 2.42 0.53 -2.09
C TYR A 6 1.84 0.55 -0.69
N ILE A 7 1.83 1.75 -0.14
CA ILE A 7 1.22 2.06 1.13
C ILE A 7 0.19 3.15 0.87
N ILE A 8 -1.05 2.81 1.14
CA ILE A 8 -2.18 3.73 1.09
C ILE A 8 -2.69 3.92 2.51
N TYR A 9 -3.17 5.12 2.79
CA TYR A 9 -3.75 5.49 4.07
C TYR A 9 -5.16 5.99 3.85
N SER A 10 -6.11 5.48 4.63
CA SER A 10 -7.46 6.00 4.67
C SER A 10 -7.62 6.87 5.90
N ALA A 11 -7.86 8.16 5.69
CA ALA A 11 -8.19 9.08 6.78
C ALA A 11 -9.52 8.72 7.44
N SER A 12 -10.50 8.27 6.64
CA SER A 12 -11.85 7.90 7.09
C SER A 12 -11.86 6.67 8.01
N LEU A 13 -10.90 5.75 7.85
CA LEU A 13 -10.76 4.55 8.69
C LEU A 13 -9.55 4.61 9.63
N ASP A 14 -8.78 5.71 9.60
CA ASP A 14 -7.49 5.85 10.30
C ASP A 14 -6.57 4.63 10.12
N GLN A 15 -6.60 4.01 8.94
CA GLN A 15 -5.97 2.71 8.70
C GLN A 15 -4.99 2.76 7.54
N TYR A 16 -3.80 2.19 7.77
CA TYR A 16 -2.79 1.95 6.75
C TYR A 16 -3.03 0.60 6.08
N TYR A 17 -2.92 0.58 4.76
CA TYR A 17 -2.94 -0.63 3.95
C TYR A 17 -1.64 -0.74 3.16
N VAL A 18 -0.97 -1.88 3.32
CA VAL A 18 0.28 -2.20 2.64
C VAL A 18 0.04 -3.39 1.73
N GLY A 19 0.31 -3.22 0.45
CA GLY A 19 0.14 -4.25 -0.56
C GLY A 19 1.22 -4.21 -1.62
N SER A 20 1.38 -5.32 -2.32
CA SER A 20 2.25 -5.43 -3.48
C SER A 20 1.47 -5.93 -4.70
N SER A 21 1.77 -5.38 -5.87
CA SER A 21 1.13 -5.74 -7.15
C SER A 21 2.09 -5.50 -8.31
N ALA A 22 1.99 -6.30 -9.37
CA ALA A 22 2.72 -6.03 -10.61
C ALA A 22 2.14 -4.81 -11.35
N ASN A 23 0.82 -4.58 -11.22
CA ASN A 23 0.14 -3.39 -11.72
C ASN A 23 -0.55 -2.70 -10.54
N LEU A 24 0.02 -1.58 -10.10
CA LEU A 24 -0.53 -0.74 -9.04
C LEU A 24 -1.78 0.01 -9.51
N GLU A 25 -1.68 0.65 -10.68
CA GLU A 25 -2.75 1.49 -11.23
C GLU A 25 -4.02 0.71 -11.49
N ASP A 26 -3.93 -0.46 -12.16
CA ASP A 26 -5.09 -1.33 -12.39
C ASP A 26 -5.71 -1.78 -11.07
N ARG A 27 -4.89 -2.10 -10.07
CA ARG A 27 -5.38 -2.52 -8.75
C ARG A 27 -6.04 -1.38 -7.99
N LEU A 28 -5.47 -0.18 -8.01
CA LEU A 28 -6.03 1.00 -7.38
C LEU A 28 -7.34 1.41 -8.07
N PHE A 29 -7.36 1.38 -9.40
CA PHE A 29 -8.54 1.61 -10.22
C PHE A 29 -9.62 0.58 -9.91
N ARG A 30 -9.29 -0.70 -9.78
CA ARG A 30 -10.24 -1.74 -9.35
C ARG A 30 -10.68 -1.55 -7.90
N HIS A 31 -9.81 -1.09 -7.01
CA HIS A 31 -10.20 -0.77 -5.63
C HIS A 31 -11.18 0.42 -5.55
N ASN A 32 -11.04 1.42 -6.44
CA ASN A 32 -11.91 2.60 -6.52
C ASN A 32 -13.18 2.39 -7.35
N ASN A 33 -13.10 1.56 -8.40
CA ASN A 33 -14.15 1.40 -9.42
C ASN A 33 -14.91 0.06 -9.26
N SER A 34 -14.26 -1.00 -8.80
CA SER A 34 -14.88 -2.30 -8.54
C SER A 34 -15.31 -2.38 -7.08
N GLY A 35 -16.62 -2.18 -6.84
CA GLY A 35 -17.27 -2.18 -5.54
C GLY A 35 -17.29 -3.55 -4.81
N SER A 36 -16.14 -4.18 -4.60
CA SER A 36 -16.02 -5.29 -3.65
C SER A 36 -16.37 -4.76 -2.26
N LYS A 37 -17.28 -5.44 -1.55
CA LYS A 37 -17.87 -5.03 -0.25
C LYS A 37 -16.87 -4.54 0.81
N ALA A 38 -15.58 -4.88 0.70
CA ALA A 38 -14.51 -4.45 1.59
C ALA A 38 -13.93 -3.04 1.29
N THR A 39 -13.79 -2.64 0.01
CA THR A 39 -13.28 -1.30 -0.37
C THR A 39 -14.34 -0.21 -0.32
N LYS A 40 -15.62 -0.57 -0.25
CA LYS A 40 -16.72 0.38 -0.06
C LYS A 40 -16.65 1.13 1.28
N LYS A 41 -15.87 0.65 2.25
CA LYS A 41 -15.73 1.26 3.59
C LYS A 41 -14.92 2.55 3.60
N ALA A 42 -14.03 2.76 2.63
CA ALA A 42 -13.30 4.01 2.47
C ALA A 42 -13.02 4.24 0.99
N LYS A 43 -13.45 5.38 0.47
CA LYS A 43 -13.08 5.85 -0.88
C LYS A 43 -11.85 6.77 -0.84
N ASP A 44 -11.41 7.15 0.35
CA ASP A 44 -10.35 8.13 0.59
C ASP A 44 -8.98 7.47 0.77
N TRP A 45 -8.68 6.43 -0.01
CA TRP A 45 -7.36 5.81 -0.01
C TRP A 45 -6.34 6.77 -0.63
N THR A 46 -5.54 7.39 0.22
CA THR A 46 -4.47 8.30 -0.20
C THR A 46 -3.17 7.53 -0.32
N LEU A 47 -2.55 7.56 -1.50
CA LEU A 47 -1.22 6.99 -1.70
C LEU A 47 -0.19 7.79 -0.91
N LYS A 48 0.49 7.13 0.03
CA LYS A 48 1.51 7.75 0.89
C LYS A 48 2.92 7.31 0.53
N TYR A 49 3.08 6.10 0.00
CA TYR A 49 4.39 5.57 -0.38
C TYR A 49 4.26 4.53 -1.50
N THR A 50 5.24 4.51 -2.39
CA THR A 50 5.39 3.49 -3.44
C THR A 50 6.85 3.12 -3.62
N GLU A 51 7.11 1.84 -3.88
CA GLU A 51 8.46 1.32 -4.08
C GLU A 51 8.45 0.27 -5.20
N THR A 52 9.46 0.34 -6.07
CA THR A 52 9.58 -0.56 -7.23
C THR A 52 10.61 -1.64 -6.99
N PHE A 53 10.28 -2.85 -7.40
CA PHE A 53 11.11 -4.04 -7.27
C PHE A 53 11.25 -4.78 -8.59
N ALA A 54 12.43 -5.34 -8.82
CA ALA A 54 12.68 -6.15 -10.02
C ALA A 54 12.01 -7.53 -9.96
N THR A 55 11.71 -8.06 -8.77
CA THR A 55 11.15 -9.40 -8.60
C THR A 55 10.04 -9.45 -7.55
N ARG A 56 9.08 -10.37 -7.74
CA ARG A 56 7.97 -10.60 -6.80
C ARG A 56 8.46 -10.90 -5.40
N ALA A 57 9.50 -11.72 -5.30
CA ALA A 57 10.05 -12.14 -4.02
C ALA A 57 10.56 -10.96 -3.19
N GLN A 58 11.19 -9.97 -3.83
CA GLN A 58 11.63 -8.74 -3.14
C GLN A 58 10.45 -7.91 -2.64
N ALA A 59 9.44 -7.69 -3.50
CA ALA A 59 8.24 -6.96 -3.12
C ALA A 59 7.48 -7.63 -1.96
N VAL A 60 7.32 -8.96 -2.00
CA VAL A 60 6.65 -9.73 -0.94
C VAL A 60 7.47 -9.73 0.35
N ARG A 61 8.80 -9.88 0.27
CA ARG A 61 9.69 -9.79 1.44
C ARG A 61 9.52 -8.44 2.12
N ARG A 62 9.61 -7.36 1.36
CA ARG A 62 9.43 -6.00 1.89
C ARG A 62 8.04 -5.80 2.50
N GLU A 63 6.99 -6.26 1.83
CA GLU A 63 5.62 -6.22 2.34
C GLU A 63 5.50 -6.94 3.69
N GLN A 64 6.09 -8.14 3.79
CA GLN A 64 6.12 -8.91 5.03
C GLN A 64 6.95 -8.22 6.11
N GLU A 65 8.10 -7.61 5.80
CA GLU A 65 8.89 -6.85 6.76
C GLU A 65 8.09 -5.69 7.35
N ILE A 66 7.43 -4.90 6.51
CA ILE A 66 6.59 -3.77 6.94
C ILE A 66 5.42 -4.28 7.78
N LYS A 67 4.72 -5.33 7.34
CA LYS A 67 3.63 -5.96 8.10
C LYS A 67 4.11 -6.57 9.41
N LYS A 68 5.32 -7.14 9.46
CA LYS A 68 5.91 -7.77 10.64
C LYS A 68 6.29 -6.75 11.71
N LYS A 69 6.71 -5.55 11.31
CA LYS A 69 6.95 -4.45 12.25
C LYS A 69 5.70 -4.08 13.03
N LYS A 70 4.48 -4.26 12.46
CA LYS A 70 3.16 -3.94 13.07
C LYS A 70 3.11 -2.58 13.78
N SER A 71 3.98 -1.66 13.37
CA SER A 71 4.20 -0.40 14.07
C SER A 71 3.77 0.72 13.15
N ARG A 72 2.74 1.44 13.55
CA ARG A 72 2.25 2.64 12.86
C ARG A 72 3.39 3.65 12.65
N LYS A 73 4.19 3.87 13.71
CA LYS A 73 5.37 4.73 13.68
C LYS A 73 6.40 4.32 12.62
N TYR A 74 6.56 3.01 12.37
CA TYR A 74 7.47 2.54 11.33
C TYR A 74 6.95 2.85 9.94
N ILE A 75 5.64 2.64 9.70
CA ILE A 75 5.00 3.02 8.44
C ILE A 75 5.08 4.54 8.26
N GLU A 76 4.79 5.31 9.31
CA GLU A 76 4.91 6.78 9.32
C GLU A 76 6.33 7.24 9.01
N SER A 77 7.35 6.56 9.55
CA SER A 77 8.76 6.82 9.25
C SER A 77 9.15 6.45 7.81
N LEU A 78 8.46 5.51 7.17
CA LEU A 78 8.69 5.15 5.76
C LEU A 78 8.01 6.15 4.81
N ILE A 79 6.80 6.61 5.17
CA ILE A 79 6.03 7.54 4.34
C ILE A 79 6.43 9.01 4.54
N SER A 80 7.04 9.35 5.68
CA SER A 80 7.51 10.71 5.94
C SER A 80 8.77 10.92 5.12
N PRO A 81 8.75 11.74 4.05
CA PRO A 81 10.00 12.20 3.47
C PRO A 81 10.74 12.93 4.60
N VAL A 82 11.98 12.54 4.83
CA VAL A 82 12.89 13.35 5.60
C VAL A 82 12.95 14.68 4.84
N GLY A 83 12.35 15.72 5.41
CA GLY A 83 12.47 17.09 4.92
C GLY A 83 13.90 17.58 5.08
#